data_AF-A0A533SJ72-F1
#
_entry.id   AF-A0A533SJ72-F1
#
_cell.length_a   1.000
_cell.length_b   1.000
_cell.length_c   1.000
_cell.angle_alpha   90.00
_cell.angle_beta   90.00
_cell.angle_gamma   90.00
#
_symmetry.space_group_name_H-M   'P 1'
#
loop_
_entity.id
_entity.type
_entity.pdbx_description
1 polymer ?
#
loop_
_entity_poly.entity_id
_entity_poly.type
_entity_poly.pdbx_seq_one_letter_code
_entity_poly.pdbx_strand_id
1 'polypeptide(L)'
;MLEEIISKKYNLLKPFLDEKSKRLFAAAEALSIGEGNISIVSRATGISENTIRKGCTELKSGISPCDDKIRALGGGRKKIVDKDPTLLSDLETLIEPTSRGDPESPLRWTCKSLRNLAGELQNIGHKVSHARVADMLHMLGYSLQANKKTIEGTEHPDRDKQFEHINEKCKIFQGEHQPVISVDTKKKELIGNFKNIGRELRPKKDPILVNVYDFKDKELGKVNPYGIYDIANNEGWVNVGIDHDTASFAVESIRRWWNIMGCKSYPDAKKLLITADCGGSNGSRVRLWKTELQKLTDETGLEISVCHFPPGTSKWNKIEHRLFSQITLNWRGKPLTSYEVVVNLIAATTTSKGLEVKCMLDTNKYPTGIKIEKKQVEELGIIHDEFHGEWNYTFKPKNM
;
A
#
# COMPACT_ATOMS: atom_id res chain seq x y z
N MET A 1 68.44 10.19 18.15
CA MET A 1 67.91 9.59 19.39
C MET A 1 66.48 9.98 19.70
N LEU A 2 66.16 11.23 20.10
CA LEU A 2 64.80 11.59 20.54
C LEU A 2 63.76 11.50 19.41
N GLU A 3 64.11 12.00 18.21
CA GLU A 3 63.24 11.93 17.02
C GLU A 3 62.96 10.48 16.58
N GLU A 4 63.97 9.61 16.64
CA GLU A 4 63.83 8.19 16.27
C GLU A 4 62.91 7.44 17.24
N ILE A 5 63.00 7.75 18.54
CA ILE A 5 62.12 7.16 19.56
C ILE A 5 60.67 7.58 19.33
N ILE A 6 60.42 8.87 19.09
CA ILE A 6 59.08 9.41 18.84
C ILE A 6 58.52 8.83 17.54
N SER A 7 59.32 8.77 16.47
CA SER A 7 58.92 8.22 15.19
C SER A 7 58.56 6.73 15.30
N LYS A 8 59.36 5.95 16.05
CA LYS A 8 59.09 4.53 16.30
C LYS A 8 57.77 4.32 17.05
N LYS A 9 57.53 5.09 18.14
CA LYS A 9 56.26 5.04 18.88
C LYS A 9 55.07 5.44 18.00
N TYR A 10 55.21 6.53 17.25
CA TYR A 10 54.14 7.02 16.39
C TYR A 10 53.77 6.01 15.30
N ASN A 11 54.76 5.42 14.63
CA ASN A 11 54.50 4.44 13.56
C ASN A 11 53.82 3.15 14.07
N LEU A 12 54.10 2.73 15.30
CA LEU A 12 53.42 1.59 15.92
C LEU A 12 51.93 1.88 16.21
N LEU A 13 51.61 3.10 16.64
CA LEU A 13 50.24 3.48 16.98
C LEU A 13 49.44 4.04 15.80
N LYS A 14 50.12 4.53 14.76
CA LYS A 14 49.52 5.19 13.57
C LYS A 14 48.32 4.44 12.94
N PRO A 15 48.30 3.10 12.85
CA PRO A 15 47.15 2.36 12.30
C PRO A 15 45.89 2.40 13.17
N PHE A 16 46.06 2.59 14.48
CA PHE A 16 44.99 2.51 15.48
C PHE A 16 44.46 3.88 15.92
N LEU A 17 45.10 4.97 15.48
CA LEU A 17 44.72 6.33 15.86
C LEU A 17 43.94 7.05 14.75
N ASP A 18 42.82 7.68 15.12
CA ASP A 18 42.09 8.61 14.28
C ASP A 18 42.78 9.99 14.20
N GLU A 19 42.22 10.92 13.41
CA GLU A 19 42.80 12.25 13.20
C GLU A 19 42.93 13.05 14.51
N LYS A 20 41.98 12.87 15.44
CA LYS A 20 41.97 13.52 16.77
C LYS A 20 43.06 12.92 17.66
N SER A 21 43.11 11.61 17.76
CA SER A 21 44.06 10.89 18.61
C SER A 21 45.51 11.07 18.14
N LYS A 22 45.74 11.15 16.82
CA LYS A 22 47.05 11.51 16.25
C LYS A 22 47.52 12.89 16.68
N ARG A 23 46.62 13.88 16.67
CA ARG A 23 46.92 15.26 17.10
C ARG A 23 47.22 15.32 18.60
N LEU A 24 46.43 14.63 19.42
CA LEU A 24 46.63 14.60 20.87
C LEU A 24 47.91 13.86 21.26
N PHE A 25 48.23 12.75 20.59
CA PHE A 25 49.50 12.03 20.80
C PHE A 25 50.71 12.92 20.53
N ALA A 26 50.74 13.61 19.38
CA ALA A 26 51.84 14.50 19.05
C ALA A 26 51.94 15.71 19.99
N ALA A 27 50.79 16.23 20.46
CA ALA A 27 50.77 17.29 21.45
C ALA A 27 51.28 16.82 22.83
N ALA A 28 50.93 15.61 23.25
CA ALA A 28 51.41 15.04 24.51
C ALA A 28 52.94 14.83 24.48
N GLU A 29 53.46 14.23 23.41
CA GLU A 29 54.91 14.07 23.23
C GLU A 29 55.63 15.43 23.19
N ALA A 30 55.03 16.44 22.54
CA ALA A 30 55.58 17.80 22.61
C ALA A 30 55.62 18.30 24.07
N LEU A 31 54.49 18.33 24.78
CA LEU A 31 54.40 18.83 26.16
C LEU A 31 55.38 18.14 27.12
N SER A 32 55.66 16.84 26.93
CA SER A 32 56.61 16.09 27.75
C SER A 32 58.09 16.48 27.56
N ILE A 33 58.46 17.09 26.42
CA ILE A 33 59.86 17.35 26.04
C ILE A 33 60.37 18.74 26.48
N GLY A 34 59.49 19.71 26.77
CA GLY A 34 59.89 21.08 27.21
C GLY A 34 60.05 22.11 26.07
N GLU A 35 60.77 23.22 26.24
CA GLU A 35 60.83 24.33 25.25
C GLU A 35 61.54 23.94 23.92
N GLY A 36 60.97 24.33 22.76
CA GLY A 36 61.52 24.03 21.41
C GLY A 36 61.10 22.68 20.79
N ASN A 37 60.26 21.93 21.50
CA ASN A 37 59.72 20.60 21.22
C ASN A 37 58.87 20.41 19.95
N ILE A 38 58.12 21.41 19.49
CA ILE A 38 57.11 21.22 18.42
C ILE A 38 57.74 20.85 17.08
N SER A 39 58.86 21.49 16.72
CA SER A 39 59.55 21.23 15.45
C SER A 39 60.20 19.84 15.43
N ILE A 40 60.64 19.33 16.58
CA ILE A 40 61.20 17.98 16.73
C ILE A 40 60.10 16.93 16.52
N VAL A 41 58.95 17.09 17.16
CA VAL A 41 57.81 16.18 17.02
C VAL A 41 57.21 16.24 15.61
N SER A 42 57.16 17.43 15.01
CA SER A 42 56.74 17.63 13.60
C SER A 42 57.62 16.83 12.65
N ARG A 43 58.95 16.92 12.77
CA ARG A 43 59.90 16.15 11.95
C ARG A 43 59.79 14.64 12.20
N ALA A 44 59.58 14.21 13.44
CA ALA A 44 59.48 12.78 13.78
C ALA A 44 58.17 12.11 13.33
N THR A 45 57.05 12.85 13.32
CA THR A 45 55.70 12.31 13.04
C THR A 45 55.15 12.69 11.66
N GLY A 46 55.70 13.73 11.03
CA GLY A 46 55.20 14.31 9.77
C GLY A 46 53.93 15.15 9.94
N ILE A 47 53.52 15.44 11.18
CA ILE A 47 52.33 16.27 11.48
C ILE A 47 52.72 17.74 11.48
N SER A 48 51.90 18.62 10.90
CA SER A 48 52.18 20.06 10.85
C SER A 48 52.32 20.68 12.24
N GLU A 49 53.25 21.61 12.40
CA GLU A 49 53.47 22.32 13.67
C GLU A 49 52.21 23.02 14.18
N ASN A 50 51.38 23.56 13.28
CA ASN A 50 50.11 24.20 13.63
C ASN A 50 49.11 23.20 14.23
N THR A 51 49.07 21.97 13.71
CA THR A 51 48.23 20.89 14.26
C THR A 51 48.70 20.50 15.66
N ILE A 52 50.02 20.42 15.88
CA ILE A 52 50.60 20.09 17.19
C ILE A 52 50.32 21.22 18.20
N ARG A 53 50.54 22.50 17.82
CA ARG A 53 50.19 23.67 18.66
C ARG A 53 48.73 23.64 19.10
N LYS A 54 47.82 23.36 18.15
CA LYS A 54 46.38 23.24 18.43
C LYS A 54 46.10 22.12 19.43
N GLY A 55 46.72 20.95 19.26
CA GLY A 55 46.62 19.85 20.21
C GLY A 55 47.16 20.19 21.60
N CYS A 56 48.25 20.96 21.69
CA CYS A 56 48.79 21.42 22.98
C CYS A 56 47.81 22.35 23.71
N THR A 57 47.15 23.24 22.97
CA THR A 57 46.10 24.10 23.53
C THR A 57 44.89 23.29 23.98
N GLU A 58 44.48 22.27 23.21
CA GLU A 58 43.39 21.34 23.56
C GLU A 58 43.70 20.51 24.83
N LEU A 59 44.94 20.02 24.99
CA LEU A 59 45.37 19.29 26.19
C LEU A 59 45.47 20.19 27.42
N LYS A 60 45.95 21.43 27.26
CA LYS A 60 46.05 22.41 28.35
C LYS A 60 44.71 22.94 28.83
N SER A 61 43.72 23.07 27.94
CA SER A 61 42.40 23.58 28.30
C SER A 61 41.53 22.54 29.01
N GLY A 62 41.87 21.25 28.93
CA GLY A 62 41.12 20.16 29.58
C GLY A 62 39.71 19.93 29.01
N ILE A 63 39.32 20.66 27.97
CA ILE A 63 37.98 20.57 27.36
C ILE A 63 38.04 19.58 26.20
N SER A 64 37.50 18.38 26.39
CA SER A 64 37.21 17.47 25.27
C SER A 64 35.93 17.95 24.57
N PRO A 65 35.98 18.39 23.30
CA PRO A 65 34.75 18.57 22.55
C PRO A 65 34.12 17.19 22.33
N CYS A 66 32.94 16.98 22.94
CA CYS A 66 31.98 15.86 22.86
C CYS A 66 32.45 14.55 22.20
N ASP A 67 32.30 13.45 22.94
CA ASP A 67 32.92 12.13 22.76
C ASP A 67 32.70 11.37 21.43
N ASP A 68 31.87 11.86 20.49
CA ASP A 68 31.58 11.12 19.25
C ASP A 68 31.97 11.83 17.94
N LYS A 69 32.57 13.04 17.98
CA LYS A 69 32.90 13.79 16.75
C LYS A 69 34.37 14.16 16.64
N ILE A 70 35.02 13.63 15.59
CA ILE A 70 36.42 13.90 15.23
C ILE A 70 36.67 15.37 14.85
N ARG A 71 35.63 16.09 14.38
CA ARG A 71 35.69 17.50 13.94
C ARG A 71 34.71 18.38 14.70
N ALA A 72 35.09 19.63 14.93
CA ALA A 72 34.19 20.65 15.48
C ALA A 72 32.97 20.89 14.57
N LEU A 73 31.85 21.30 15.19
CA LEU A 73 30.65 21.74 14.47
C LEU A 73 31.02 22.83 13.43
N GLY A 74 30.56 22.67 12.19
CA GLY A 74 30.82 23.61 11.08
C GLY A 74 31.89 23.19 10.08
N GLY A 75 32.61 22.08 10.30
CA GLY A 75 33.65 21.56 9.39
C GLY A 75 33.13 20.78 8.16
N GLY A 76 32.02 21.21 7.56
CA GLY A 76 31.39 20.58 6.40
C GLY A 76 31.14 21.57 5.26
N ARG A 77 30.90 21.06 4.04
CA ARG A 77 30.52 21.90 2.89
C ARG A 77 29.24 22.67 3.25
N LYS A 78 29.30 24.01 3.25
CA LYS A 78 28.13 24.89 3.50
C LYS A 78 26.94 24.45 2.65
N LYS A 79 25.72 24.46 3.22
CA LYS A 79 24.52 24.03 2.50
C LYS A 79 24.31 24.97 1.31
N ILE A 80 23.76 24.46 0.20
CA ILE A 80 23.56 25.27 -1.01
C ILE A 80 22.57 26.41 -0.76
N VAL A 81 21.66 26.21 0.19
CA VAL A 81 20.73 27.22 0.71
C VAL A 81 21.47 28.40 1.35
N ASP A 82 22.64 28.18 1.94
CA ASP A 82 23.49 29.26 2.49
C ASP A 82 24.33 29.96 1.40
N LYS A 83 24.42 29.37 0.20
CA LYS A 83 25.17 29.92 -0.95
C LYS A 83 24.27 30.63 -1.95
N ASP A 84 23.00 30.25 -2.00
CA ASP A 84 22.01 30.74 -2.93
C ASP A 84 20.74 31.08 -2.13
N PRO A 85 20.63 32.31 -1.61
CA PRO A 85 19.56 32.69 -0.70
C PRO A 85 18.20 32.82 -1.38
N THR A 86 18.14 33.02 -2.71
CA THR A 86 16.85 33.16 -3.43
C THR A 86 16.25 31.82 -3.82
N LEU A 87 17.07 30.76 -3.91
CA LEU A 87 16.66 29.42 -4.29
C LEU A 87 15.45 28.85 -3.51
N LEU A 88 15.33 29.14 -2.22
CA LEU A 88 14.18 28.70 -1.43
C LEU A 88 12.92 29.47 -1.81
N SER A 89 13.01 30.79 -1.96
CA SER A 89 11.92 31.66 -2.37
C SER A 89 11.43 31.31 -3.78
N ASP A 90 12.37 31.10 -4.72
CA ASP A 90 12.06 30.75 -6.10
C ASP A 90 11.41 29.36 -6.20
N LEU A 91 11.83 28.41 -5.35
CA LEU A 91 11.14 27.11 -5.24
C LEU A 91 9.71 27.27 -4.68
N GLU A 92 9.50 28.12 -3.68
CA GLU A 92 8.16 28.40 -3.14
C GLU A 92 7.25 29.04 -4.18
N THR A 93 7.76 29.99 -4.98
CA THR A 93 7.00 30.61 -6.09
C THR A 93 6.60 29.58 -7.16
N LEU A 94 7.43 28.58 -7.44
CA LEU A 94 7.08 27.48 -8.35
C LEU A 94 6.04 26.50 -7.77
N ILE A 95 5.87 26.49 -6.45
CA ILE A 95 4.91 25.66 -5.71
C ILE A 95 3.58 26.39 -5.52
N GLU A 96 3.56 27.73 -5.50
CA GLU A 96 2.34 28.51 -5.37
C GLU A 96 1.48 28.50 -6.64
N PRO A 97 0.17 28.21 -6.54
CA PRO A 97 -0.74 28.30 -7.67
C PRO A 97 -0.90 29.77 -8.10
N THR A 98 -0.69 30.07 -9.38
CA THR A 98 -0.83 31.41 -10.00
C THR A 98 -2.28 31.93 -10.06
N SER A 99 -3.13 31.64 -9.07
CA SER A 99 -4.51 32.15 -9.03
C SER A 99 -4.97 32.38 -7.60
N ARG A 100 -4.84 33.64 -7.18
CA ARG A 100 -5.58 34.40 -6.15
C ARG A 100 -6.05 33.66 -4.89
N GLY A 101 -5.48 34.08 -3.75
CA GLY A 101 -6.24 34.33 -2.53
C GLY A 101 -5.63 33.73 -1.25
N ASP A 102 -5.13 34.62 -0.39
CA ASP A 102 -4.90 34.47 1.04
C ASP A 102 -3.56 33.87 1.54
N PRO A 103 -2.72 34.65 2.28
CA PRO A 103 -1.45 34.18 2.85
C PRO A 103 -1.55 33.07 3.90
N GLU A 104 -2.76 32.80 4.44
CA GLU A 104 -3.02 31.78 5.47
C GLU A 104 -3.75 30.51 4.98
N SER A 105 -3.76 30.21 3.68
CA SER A 105 -4.36 28.95 3.19
C SER A 105 -3.42 27.74 3.30
N PRO A 106 -3.79 26.64 4.00
CA PRO A 106 -2.93 25.47 4.24
C PRO A 106 -2.84 24.47 3.07
N LEU A 107 -3.28 24.85 1.87
CA LEU A 107 -3.36 23.96 0.71
C LEU A 107 -2.41 24.40 -0.41
N ARG A 108 -1.10 24.17 -0.19
CA ARG A 108 -0.05 24.28 -1.20
C ARG A 108 0.12 22.92 -1.88
N TRP A 109 -0.38 22.75 -3.11
CA TRP A 109 -0.26 21.51 -3.90
C TRP A 109 0.39 21.79 -5.25
N THR A 110 1.32 20.93 -5.69
CA THR A 110 1.88 21.00 -7.04
C THR A 110 1.68 19.68 -7.77
N CYS A 111 1.31 19.74 -9.05
CA CYS A 111 1.27 18.59 -9.95
C CYS A 111 2.61 18.35 -10.66
N LYS A 112 3.66 19.11 -10.33
CA LYS A 112 4.95 19.06 -11.04
C LYS A 112 5.87 18.03 -10.40
N SER A 113 6.48 17.18 -11.22
CA SER A 113 7.47 16.22 -10.74
C SER A 113 8.73 16.92 -10.21
N LEU A 114 9.47 16.29 -9.29
CA LEU A 114 10.74 16.80 -8.76
C LEU A 114 11.77 17.15 -9.86
N ARG A 115 11.73 16.44 -11.01
CA ARG A 115 12.61 16.72 -12.14
C ARG A 115 12.19 17.96 -12.92
N ASN A 116 10.88 18.20 -13.04
CA ASN A 116 10.37 19.41 -13.68
C ASN A 116 10.66 20.64 -12.82
N LEU A 117 10.47 20.55 -11.50
CA LEU A 117 10.83 21.62 -10.56
C LEU A 117 12.33 21.93 -10.62
N ALA A 118 13.19 20.91 -10.66
CA ALA A 118 14.62 21.11 -10.82
C ALA A 118 14.97 21.75 -12.17
N GLY A 119 14.29 21.36 -13.26
CA GLY A 119 14.49 21.95 -14.59
C GLY A 119 14.05 23.42 -14.66
N GLU A 120 12.93 23.78 -14.03
CA GLU A 120 12.46 25.16 -13.96
C GLU A 120 13.39 26.03 -13.11
N LEU A 121 13.86 25.53 -11.97
CA LEU A 121 14.89 26.23 -11.16
C LEU A 121 16.21 26.38 -11.92
N GLN A 122 16.60 25.41 -12.73
CA GLN A 122 17.76 25.54 -13.61
C GLN A 122 17.57 26.61 -14.69
N ASN A 123 16.35 26.73 -15.24
CA ASN A 123 16.02 27.78 -16.21
C ASN A 123 16.02 29.18 -15.57
N ILE A 124 15.69 29.30 -14.28
CA ILE A 124 15.79 30.55 -13.50
C ILE A 124 17.25 30.89 -13.16
N GLY A 125 18.17 29.93 -13.29
CA GLY A 125 19.63 30.11 -13.12
C GLY A 125 20.25 29.33 -11.96
N HIS A 126 19.46 28.56 -11.22
CA HIS A 126 19.94 27.80 -10.06
C HIS A 126 20.58 26.47 -10.45
N LYS A 127 21.75 26.17 -9.89
CA LYS A 127 22.43 24.88 -10.07
C LYS A 127 21.96 23.86 -9.03
N VAL A 128 20.76 23.32 -9.23
CA VAL A 128 20.12 22.35 -8.32
C VAL A 128 19.75 21.03 -8.98
N SER A 129 19.87 19.93 -8.24
CA SER A 129 19.43 18.60 -8.68
C SER A 129 18.07 18.23 -8.07
N HIS A 130 17.35 17.32 -8.71
CA HIS A 130 16.05 16.83 -8.22
C HIS A 130 16.10 16.24 -6.79
N ALA A 131 17.21 15.61 -6.41
CA ALA A 131 17.41 15.10 -5.04
C ALA A 131 17.48 16.26 -4.04
N ARG A 132 18.07 17.39 -4.43
CA ARG A 132 18.17 18.57 -3.59
C ARG A 132 16.84 19.31 -3.45
N VAL A 133 16.05 19.34 -4.53
CA VAL A 133 14.67 19.83 -4.48
C VAL A 133 13.83 18.98 -3.52
N ALA A 134 14.02 17.66 -3.50
CA ALA A 134 13.34 16.79 -2.54
C ALA A 134 13.73 17.10 -1.08
N ASP A 135 15.03 17.28 -0.79
CA ASP A 135 15.49 17.69 0.54
C ASP A 135 14.86 19.03 0.97
N MET A 136 14.79 20.00 0.06
CA MET A 136 14.21 21.31 0.33
C MET A 136 12.71 21.24 0.59
N LEU A 137 11.98 20.47 -0.21
CA LEU A 137 10.55 20.21 0.02
C LEU A 137 10.32 19.55 1.39
N HIS A 138 11.16 18.58 1.79
CA HIS A 138 11.08 17.98 3.12
C HIS A 138 11.38 18.98 4.25
N MET A 139 12.37 19.87 4.06
CA MET A 139 12.65 20.94 5.04
C MET A 139 11.49 21.93 5.17
N LEU A 140 10.76 22.18 4.08
CA LEU A 140 9.55 23.02 4.06
C LEU A 140 8.28 22.27 4.52
N GLY A 141 8.42 21.03 5.04
CA GLY A 141 7.31 20.25 5.58
C GLY A 141 6.46 19.49 4.55
N TYR A 142 6.84 19.51 3.27
CA TYR A 142 6.17 18.72 2.24
C TYR A 142 6.62 17.27 2.27
N SER A 143 5.69 16.37 1.97
CA SER A 143 5.97 14.94 1.80
C SER A 143 5.15 14.39 0.64
N LEU A 144 5.59 13.27 0.07
CA LEU A 144 4.82 12.54 -0.94
C LEU A 144 3.55 11.97 -0.30
N GLN A 145 2.43 12.66 -0.51
CA GLN A 145 1.13 12.20 -0.08
C GLN A 145 0.46 11.43 -1.23
N ALA A 146 0.00 10.21 -0.95
CA ALA A 146 -0.90 9.49 -1.85
C ALA A 146 -2.34 9.89 -1.52
N ASN A 147 -3.21 9.98 -2.53
CA ASN A 147 -4.62 10.25 -2.31
C ASN A 147 -5.22 9.18 -1.40
N LYS A 148 -5.58 9.58 -0.17
CA LYS A 148 -6.30 8.75 0.78
C LYS A 148 -7.79 9.02 0.57
N LYS A 149 -8.53 7.99 0.15
CA LYS A 149 -10.00 8.05 0.10
C LYS A 149 -10.52 8.04 1.55
N THR A 150 -10.66 9.22 2.16
CA THR A 150 -11.15 9.38 3.54
C THR A 150 -12.42 10.20 3.65
N ILE A 151 -12.90 10.77 2.54
CA ILE A 151 -14.18 11.48 2.50
C ILE A 151 -15.24 10.44 2.13
N GLU A 152 -15.64 9.62 3.09
CA GLU A 152 -16.91 8.89 3.06
C GLU A 152 -18.00 9.86 3.56
N GLY A 153 -19.16 9.89 2.89
CA GLY A 153 -20.26 10.79 3.23
C GLY A 153 -20.72 10.63 4.67
N THR A 154 -21.21 11.73 5.25
CA THR A 154 -21.86 11.89 6.57
C THR A 154 -22.08 10.60 7.37
N GLU A 155 -21.46 10.53 8.55
CA GLU A 155 -21.65 9.48 9.57
C GLU A 155 -23.10 8.98 9.58
N HIS A 156 -23.33 7.77 9.05
CA HIS A 156 -24.63 7.14 9.19
C HIS A 156 -24.80 6.76 10.67
N PRO A 157 -25.82 7.26 11.38
CA PRO A 157 -25.94 7.09 12.84
C PRO A 157 -26.01 5.61 13.27
N ASP A 158 -26.45 4.72 12.38
CA ASP A 158 -26.53 3.29 12.64
C ASP A 158 -25.39 2.45 12.05
N ARG A 159 -24.30 3.09 11.58
CA ARG A 159 -23.17 2.38 10.98
C ARG A 159 -22.56 1.35 11.93
N ASP A 160 -22.26 1.78 13.15
CA ASP A 160 -21.59 0.93 14.14
C ASP A 160 -22.53 -0.19 14.64
N LYS A 161 -23.82 0.10 14.84
CA LYS A 161 -24.83 -0.92 15.18
C LYS A 161 -24.98 -1.98 14.10
N GLN A 162 -24.93 -1.60 12.82
CA GLN A 162 -24.96 -2.57 11.72
C GLN A 162 -23.70 -3.44 11.69
N PHE A 163 -22.53 -2.89 12.01
CA PHE A 163 -21.31 -3.69 12.15
C PHE A 163 -21.38 -4.67 13.32
N GLU A 164 -21.91 -4.24 14.46
CA GLU A 164 -22.14 -5.10 15.63
C GLU A 164 -23.11 -6.23 15.28
N HIS A 165 -24.23 -5.92 14.63
CA HIS A 165 -25.21 -6.91 14.19
C HIS A 165 -24.61 -7.96 13.24
N ILE A 166 -23.85 -7.53 12.22
CA ILE A 166 -23.15 -8.44 11.30
C ILE A 166 -22.18 -9.34 12.06
N ASN A 167 -21.42 -8.77 12.99
CA ASN A 167 -20.45 -9.51 13.78
C ASN A 167 -21.10 -10.56 14.69
N GLU A 168 -22.22 -10.22 15.32
CA GLU A 168 -23.01 -11.15 16.14
C GLU A 168 -23.56 -12.30 15.30
N LYS A 169 -24.18 -12.02 14.15
CA LYS A 169 -24.65 -13.05 13.20
C LYS A 169 -23.50 -13.95 12.74
N CYS A 170 -22.35 -13.38 12.40
CA CYS A 170 -21.17 -14.15 12.03
C CYS A 170 -20.74 -15.10 13.15
N LYS A 171 -20.70 -14.64 14.40
CA LYS A 171 -20.34 -15.48 15.56
C LYS A 171 -21.33 -16.63 15.77
N ILE A 172 -22.63 -16.36 15.63
CA ILE A 172 -23.68 -17.38 15.76
C ILE A 172 -23.49 -18.48 14.71
N PHE A 173 -23.36 -18.11 13.43
CA PHE A 173 -23.17 -19.06 12.35
C PHE A 173 -21.86 -19.84 12.50
N GLN A 174 -20.76 -19.18 12.89
CA GLN A 174 -19.50 -19.85 13.16
C GLN A 174 -19.59 -20.83 14.34
N GLY A 175 -20.33 -20.48 15.41
CA GLY A 175 -20.59 -21.38 16.53
C GLY A 175 -21.42 -22.60 16.13
N GLU A 176 -22.37 -22.43 15.21
CA GLU A 176 -23.19 -23.51 14.62
C GLU A 176 -22.46 -24.28 13.49
N HIS A 177 -21.17 -23.99 13.23
CA HIS A 177 -20.39 -24.57 12.13
C HIS A 177 -21.04 -24.39 10.75
N GLN A 178 -21.77 -23.30 10.58
CA GLN A 178 -22.41 -22.91 9.32
C GLN A 178 -21.48 -21.99 8.52
N PRO A 179 -21.51 -22.07 7.18
CA PRO A 179 -20.69 -21.24 6.31
C PRO A 179 -21.01 -19.74 6.46
N VAL A 180 -19.95 -18.92 6.55
CA VAL A 180 -20.04 -17.46 6.53
C VAL A 180 -19.11 -16.92 5.44
N ILE A 181 -19.71 -16.37 4.39
CA ILE A 181 -18.97 -15.84 3.24
C ILE A 181 -19.10 -14.33 3.10
N SER A 182 -18.01 -13.72 2.68
CA SER A 182 -17.92 -12.31 2.30
C SER A 182 -17.77 -12.23 0.78
N VAL A 183 -18.65 -11.49 0.12
CA VAL A 183 -18.73 -11.44 -1.35
C VAL A 183 -18.61 -10.02 -1.84
N ASP A 184 -17.91 -9.85 -2.96
CA ASP A 184 -17.77 -8.57 -3.65
C ASP A 184 -17.25 -8.76 -5.08
N THR A 185 -17.49 -7.77 -5.95
CA THR A 185 -16.93 -7.75 -7.30
C THR A 185 -15.73 -6.82 -7.35
N LYS A 186 -14.57 -7.37 -7.74
CA LYS A 186 -13.39 -6.55 -7.99
C LYS A 186 -13.59 -5.70 -9.24
N LYS A 187 -12.97 -4.52 -9.27
CA LYS A 187 -12.91 -3.65 -10.44
C LYS A 187 -12.59 -4.46 -11.71
N LYS A 188 -13.30 -4.16 -12.80
CA LYS A 188 -13.08 -4.76 -14.12
C LYS A 188 -11.66 -4.54 -14.59
N GLU A 189 -10.96 -5.61 -14.93
CA GLU A 189 -9.59 -5.58 -15.41
C GLU A 189 -9.53 -5.73 -16.93
N LEU A 190 -8.59 -5.01 -17.56
CA LEU A 190 -8.35 -5.12 -18.99
C LEU A 190 -7.42 -6.30 -19.26
N ILE A 191 -7.81 -7.18 -20.19
CA ILE A 191 -6.96 -8.27 -20.66
C ILE A 191 -6.18 -7.80 -21.86
N GLY A 192 -4.86 -7.93 -21.78
CA GLY A 192 -3.91 -7.53 -22.79
C GLY A 192 -2.57 -7.18 -22.16
N ASN A 193 -1.60 -6.89 -23.02
CA ASN A 193 -0.26 -6.52 -22.59
C ASN A 193 -0.20 -5.07 -22.07
N PHE A 194 -1.00 -4.74 -21.06
CA PHE A 194 -1.14 -3.39 -20.52
C PHE A 194 -0.24 -3.16 -19.31
N LYS A 195 0.04 -1.88 -19.04
CA LYS A 195 0.86 -1.47 -17.90
C LYS A 195 0.08 -1.61 -16.59
N ASN A 196 0.35 -2.68 -15.85
CA ASN A 196 -0.10 -2.78 -14.46
C ASN A 196 0.80 -1.99 -13.51
N ILE A 197 0.16 -1.33 -12.53
CA ILE A 197 0.87 -0.56 -11.51
C ILE A 197 1.63 -1.53 -10.59
N GLY A 198 2.93 -1.32 -10.45
CA GLY A 198 3.81 -2.17 -9.65
C GLY A 198 5.23 -2.21 -10.20
N ARG A 199 6.14 -2.81 -9.44
CA ARG A 199 7.51 -3.12 -9.89
C ARG A 199 7.85 -4.52 -9.41
N GLU A 200 8.38 -5.32 -10.31
CA GLU A 200 8.94 -6.63 -9.99
C GLU A 200 10.45 -6.64 -10.22
N LEU A 201 11.15 -7.49 -9.46
CA LEU A 201 12.57 -7.73 -9.67
C LEU A 201 12.75 -8.54 -10.95
N ARG A 202 13.49 -7.99 -11.91
CA ARG A 202 13.89 -8.64 -13.16
C ARG A 202 15.38 -8.39 -13.43
N PRO A 203 16.02 -9.23 -14.26
CA PRO A 203 17.38 -9.00 -14.71
C PRO A 203 17.57 -7.58 -15.27
N LYS A 204 18.76 -7.01 -15.04
CA LYS A 204 19.05 -5.63 -15.44
C LYS A 204 18.91 -5.48 -16.96
N LYS A 205 18.20 -4.44 -17.40
CA LYS A 205 17.88 -4.13 -18.82
C LYS A 205 16.89 -5.08 -19.51
N ASP A 206 16.12 -5.86 -18.76
CA ASP A 206 15.08 -6.73 -19.30
C ASP A 206 13.67 -6.34 -18.78
N PRO A 207 13.14 -5.17 -19.19
CA PRO A 207 11.78 -4.77 -18.84
C PRO A 207 10.75 -5.56 -19.67
N ILE A 208 9.60 -5.88 -19.07
CA ILE A 208 8.45 -6.36 -19.83
C ILE A 208 7.94 -5.19 -20.68
N LEU A 209 8.03 -5.35 -22.00
CA LEU A 209 7.44 -4.39 -22.94
C LEU A 209 5.92 -4.55 -22.89
N VAL A 210 5.23 -3.45 -22.59
CA VAL A 210 3.77 -3.35 -22.56
C VAL A 210 3.31 -2.37 -23.63
N ASN A 211 2.07 -2.51 -24.08
CA ASN A 211 1.46 -1.66 -25.09
C ASN A 211 1.43 -0.20 -24.61
N VAL A 212 1.71 0.72 -25.53
CA VAL A 212 1.75 2.17 -25.26
C VAL A 212 0.35 2.74 -25.01
N TYR A 213 -0.68 2.09 -25.54
CA TYR A 213 -2.07 2.52 -25.45
C TYR A 213 -2.95 1.39 -24.90
N ASP A 214 -3.83 1.74 -23.96
CA ASP A 214 -4.81 0.83 -23.36
C ASP A 214 -6.04 0.63 -24.28
N PHE A 215 -5.80 0.33 -25.56
CA PHE A 215 -6.90 -0.02 -26.47
C PHE A 215 -7.38 -1.44 -26.14
N LYS A 216 -8.67 -1.58 -25.82
CA LYS A 216 -9.28 -2.90 -25.60
C LYS A 216 -8.91 -3.81 -26.77
N ASP A 217 -8.28 -4.93 -26.46
CA ASP A 217 -8.08 -5.96 -27.46
C ASP A 217 -9.47 -6.48 -27.85
N LYS A 218 -9.81 -6.44 -29.14
CA LYS A 218 -11.16 -6.75 -29.63
C LYS A 218 -11.53 -8.21 -29.37
N GLU A 219 -10.54 -9.08 -29.21
CA GLU A 219 -10.71 -10.52 -28.96
C GLU A 219 -10.71 -10.89 -27.47
N LEU A 220 -9.93 -10.20 -26.63
CA LEU A 220 -9.76 -10.56 -25.20
C LEU A 220 -10.59 -9.69 -24.23
N GLY A 221 -11.06 -8.51 -24.65
CA GLY A 221 -12.06 -7.73 -23.91
C GLY A 221 -11.68 -7.36 -22.47
N LYS A 222 -12.58 -7.61 -21.53
CA LYS A 222 -12.42 -7.34 -20.09
C LYS A 222 -12.84 -8.55 -19.27
N VAL A 223 -12.30 -8.66 -18.07
CA VAL A 223 -12.78 -9.64 -17.08
C VAL A 223 -13.35 -8.95 -15.84
N ASN A 224 -14.37 -9.57 -15.27
CA ASN A 224 -14.97 -9.18 -14.00
C ASN A 224 -14.66 -10.29 -12.97
N PRO A 225 -13.67 -10.11 -12.10
CA PRO A 225 -13.40 -11.06 -11.04
C PRO A 225 -14.42 -10.87 -9.91
N TYR A 226 -15.27 -11.86 -9.70
CA TYR A 226 -16.18 -11.91 -8.56
C TYR A 226 -15.59 -12.80 -7.48
N GLY A 227 -15.35 -12.23 -6.31
CA GLY A 227 -14.69 -12.92 -5.22
C GLY A 227 -15.68 -13.39 -4.15
N ILE A 228 -15.35 -14.52 -3.54
CA ILE A 228 -16.03 -15.10 -2.39
C ILE A 228 -14.95 -15.48 -1.40
N TYR A 229 -15.05 -14.98 -0.18
CA TYR A 229 -14.10 -15.25 0.89
C TYR A 229 -14.81 -15.93 2.04
N ASP A 230 -14.45 -17.19 2.31
CA ASP A 230 -14.89 -17.92 3.49
C ASP A 230 -14.14 -17.39 4.71
N ILE A 231 -14.90 -16.77 5.62
CA ILE A 231 -14.35 -16.11 6.80
C ILE A 231 -13.86 -17.15 7.84
N ALA A 232 -14.47 -18.33 7.89
CA ALA A 232 -14.15 -19.35 8.89
C ALA A 232 -12.92 -20.17 8.47
N ASN A 233 -12.87 -20.64 7.22
CA ASN A 233 -11.76 -21.46 6.72
C ASN A 233 -10.60 -20.66 6.15
N ASN A 234 -10.75 -19.32 6.00
CA ASN A 234 -9.75 -18.45 5.36
C ASN A 234 -9.41 -18.94 3.94
N GLU A 235 -10.45 -19.30 3.19
CA GLU A 235 -10.37 -19.74 1.80
C GLU A 235 -10.99 -18.69 0.87
N GLY A 236 -10.42 -18.55 -0.32
CA GLY A 236 -10.92 -17.67 -1.36
C GLY A 236 -11.38 -18.45 -2.59
N TRP A 237 -12.50 -18.04 -3.17
CA TRP A 237 -12.93 -18.44 -4.50
C TRP A 237 -13.10 -17.20 -5.37
N VAL A 238 -12.62 -17.26 -6.61
CA VAL A 238 -12.81 -16.18 -7.59
C VAL A 238 -13.39 -16.75 -8.87
N ASN A 239 -14.57 -16.26 -9.24
CA ASN A 239 -15.16 -16.53 -10.55
C ASN A 239 -14.77 -15.39 -11.50
N VAL A 240 -14.07 -15.71 -12.59
CA VAL A 240 -13.60 -14.73 -13.57
C VAL A 240 -14.59 -14.68 -14.72
N GLY A 241 -15.51 -13.74 -14.69
CA GLY A 241 -16.53 -13.57 -15.74
C GLY A 241 -15.99 -12.80 -16.94
N ILE A 242 -16.26 -13.31 -18.15
CA ILE A 242 -15.94 -12.61 -19.42
C ILE A 242 -17.07 -11.69 -19.91
N ASP A 243 -18.27 -11.82 -19.33
CA ASP A 243 -19.45 -11.05 -19.75
C ASP A 243 -19.79 -9.93 -18.74
N HIS A 244 -21.06 -9.52 -18.63
CA HIS A 244 -21.49 -8.42 -17.78
C HIS A 244 -21.58 -8.84 -16.30
N ASP A 245 -21.09 -7.97 -15.43
CA ASP A 245 -21.30 -8.05 -13.98
C ASP A 245 -22.78 -7.76 -13.66
N THR A 246 -23.56 -8.83 -13.56
CA THR A 246 -25.00 -8.83 -13.25
C THR A 246 -25.26 -9.57 -11.95
N ALA A 247 -26.43 -9.37 -11.35
CA ALA A 247 -26.80 -10.11 -10.15
C ALA A 247 -26.85 -11.64 -10.37
N SER A 248 -27.21 -12.09 -11.58
CA SER A 248 -27.16 -13.51 -11.95
C SER A 248 -25.72 -14.05 -11.98
N PHE A 249 -24.76 -13.25 -12.44
CA PHE A 249 -23.34 -13.62 -12.39
C PHE A 249 -22.82 -13.73 -10.95
N ALA A 250 -23.25 -12.81 -10.08
CA ALA A 250 -22.90 -12.84 -8.67
C ALA A 250 -23.42 -14.10 -7.96
N VAL A 251 -24.70 -14.44 -8.17
CA VAL A 251 -25.29 -15.65 -7.58
C VAL A 251 -24.70 -16.93 -8.19
N GLU A 252 -24.43 -16.96 -9.50
CA GLU A 252 -23.72 -18.09 -10.12
C GLU A 252 -22.32 -18.28 -9.54
N SER A 253 -21.64 -17.19 -9.20
CA SER A 253 -20.33 -17.26 -8.54
C SER A 253 -20.46 -17.95 -7.17
N ILE A 254 -21.51 -17.66 -6.41
CA ILE A 254 -21.81 -18.32 -5.13
C ILE A 254 -22.18 -19.79 -5.34
N ARG A 255 -22.99 -20.08 -6.35
CA ARG A 255 -23.37 -21.46 -6.73
C ARG A 255 -22.14 -22.31 -7.03
N ARG A 256 -21.19 -21.78 -7.80
CA ARG A 256 -19.94 -22.48 -8.14
C ARG A 256 -19.05 -22.70 -6.91
N TRP A 257 -18.90 -21.67 -6.08
CA TRP A 257 -18.18 -21.83 -4.82
C TRP A 257 -18.80 -22.93 -3.95
N TRP A 258 -20.13 -22.93 -3.79
CA TRP A 258 -20.83 -23.94 -3.02
C TRP A 258 -20.58 -25.36 -3.56
N ASN A 259 -20.74 -25.57 -4.87
CA ASN A 259 -20.60 -26.89 -5.48
C ASN A 259 -19.16 -27.43 -5.48
N ILE A 260 -18.15 -26.55 -5.50
CA ILE A 260 -16.75 -26.96 -5.64
C ILE A 260 -16.04 -27.05 -4.29
N MET A 261 -16.31 -26.08 -3.41
CA MET A 261 -15.65 -25.90 -2.12
C MET A 261 -16.63 -26.01 -0.96
N GLY A 262 -17.68 -25.17 -0.94
CA GLY A 262 -18.58 -25.01 0.21
C GLY A 262 -19.21 -26.32 0.69
N CYS A 263 -19.77 -27.13 -0.20
CA CYS A 263 -20.44 -28.38 0.17
C CYS A 263 -19.49 -29.45 0.74
N LYS A 264 -18.20 -29.39 0.38
CA LYS A 264 -17.17 -30.31 0.89
C LYS A 264 -16.67 -29.86 2.25
N SER A 265 -16.50 -28.55 2.43
CA SER A 265 -16.06 -27.96 3.69
C SER A 265 -17.17 -27.94 4.75
N TYR A 266 -18.44 -27.93 4.33
CA TYR A 266 -19.61 -27.89 5.22
C TYR A 266 -20.68 -28.92 4.81
N PRO A 267 -20.47 -30.22 5.07
CA PRO A 267 -21.39 -31.28 4.65
C PRO A 267 -22.76 -31.22 5.36
N ASP A 268 -22.79 -30.76 6.61
CA ASP A 268 -24.01 -30.68 7.44
C ASP A 268 -24.63 -29.28 7.48
N ALA A 269 -24.22 -28.38 6.57
CA ALA A 269 -24.76 -27.03 6.55
C ALA A 269 -26.26 -27.03 6.22
N LYS A 270 -27.00 -26.25 6.99
CA LYS A 270 -28.42 -25.95 6.78
C LYS A 270 -28.65 -24.46 6.52
N LYS A 271 -27.69 -23.61 6.89
CA LYS A 271 -27.77 -22.16 6.77
C LYS A 271 -26.49 -21.61 6.14
N LEU A 272 -26.60 -20.52 5.39
CA LEU A 272 -25.49 -19.79 4.80
C LEU A 272 -25.64 -18.30 5.11
N LEU A 273 -24.61 -17.70 5.69
CA LEU A 273 -24.57 -16.24 5.89
C LEU A 273 -23.70 -15.58 4.83
N ILE A 274 -24.25 -14.58 4.15
CA ILE A 274 -23.58 -13.80 3.12
C ILE A 274 -23.46 -12.35 3.59
N THR A 275 -22.24 -11.85 3.71
CA THR A 275 -21.98 -10.42 3.93
C THR A 275 -21.60 -9.77 2.60
N ALA A 276 -22.35 -8.75 2.19
CA ALA A 276 -22.18 -8.10 0.89
C ALA A 276 -22.25 -6.57 1.00
N ASP A 277 -21.68 -5.86 0.03
CA ASP A 277 -21.81 -4.41 -0.04
C ASP A 277 -23.20 -4.00 -0.55
N CYS A 278 -23.63 -2.78 -0.23
CA CYS A 278 -24.90 -2.22 -0.71
C CYS A 278 -24.89 -1.79 -2.21
N GLY A 279 -23.81 -2.04 -2.95
CA GLY A 279 -23.60 -1.51 -4.31
C GLY A 279 -23.58 -2.59 -5.40
N GLY A 280 -23.73 -2.14 -6.67
CA GLY A 280 -23.50 -2.98 -7.85
C GLY A 280 -24.52 -4.10 -8.06
N SER A 281 -24.04 -5.24 -8.54
CA SER A 281 -24.81 -6.45 -8.85
C SER A 281 -25.43 -7.09 -7.60
N ASN A 282 -24.86 -6.85 -6.42
CA ASN A 282 -25.26 -7.49 -5.15
C ASN A 282 -26.03 -6.54 -4.24
N GLY A 283 -26.47 -5.38 -4.75
CA GLY A 283 -27.07 -4.35 -3.90
C GLY A 283 -28.38 -4.80 -3.27
N SER A 284 -28.63 -4.34 -2.04
CA SER A 284 -29.84 -4.66 -1.25
C SER A 284 -31.17 -4.32 -1.95
N ARG A 285 -31.15 -3.35 -2.88
CA ARG A 285 -32.32 -2.90 -3.66
C ARG A 285 -32.49 -3.66 -4.99
N VAL A 286 -31.52 -4.48 -5.39
CA VAL A 286 -31.54 -5.18 -6.67
C VAL A 286 -32.50 -6.36 -6.59
N ARG A 287 -33.58 -6.32 -7.36
CA ARG A 287 -34.60 -7.39 -7.37
C ARG A 287 -34.06 -8.70 -7.94
N LEU A 288 -33.24 -8.61 -9.00
CA LEU A 288 -32.60 -9.77 -9.63
C LEU A 288 -31.70 -10.54 -8.66
N TRP A 289 -30.97 -9.83 -7.80
CA TRP A 289 -30.19 -10.44 -6.74
C TRP A 289 -31.06 -11.30 -5.82
N LYS A 290 -32.17 -10.74 -5.34
CA LYS A 290 -33.10 -11.46 -4.46
C LYS A 290 -33.75 -12.67 -5.13
N THR A 291 -34.18 -12.52 -6.39
CA THR A 291 -34.81 -13.62 -7.13
C THR A 291 -33.84 -14.76 -7.42
N GLU A 292 -32.59 -14.44 -7.80
CA GLU A 292 -31.57 -15.47 -8.05
C GLU A 292 -31.11 -16.14 -6.75
N LEU A 293 -31.00 -15.41 -5.64
CA LEU A 293 -30.72 -16.01 -4.34
C LEU A 293 -31.82 -16.96 -3.86
N GLN A 294 -33.10 -16.64 -4.08
CA GLN A 294 -34.19 -17.57 -3.80
C GLN A 294 -34.03 -18.86 -4.62
N LYS A 295 -33.72 -18.77 -5.92
CA LYS A 295 -33.47 -19.97 -6.74
C LYS A 295 -32.31 -20.80 -6.18
N LEU A 296 -31.20 -20.15 -5.79
CA LEU A 296 -30.08 -20.85 -5.17
C LEU A 296 -30.47 -21.52 -3.85
N THR A 297 -31.30 -20.84 -3.04
CA THR A 297 -31.85 -21.37 -1.78
C THR A 297 -32.69 -22.63 -2.06
N ASP A 298 -33.57 -22.58 -3.06
CA ASP A 298 -34.43 -23.69 -3.45
C ASP A 298 -33.65 -24.88 -4.04
N GLU A 299 -32.55 -24.63 -4.75
CA GLU A 299 -31.70 -25.67 -5.33
C GLU A 299 -30.78 -26.34 -4.30
N THR A 300 -30.23 -25.57 -3.36
CA THR A 300 -29.27 -26.06 -2.37
C THR A 300 -29.94 -26.60 -1.11
N GLY A 301 -31.19 -26.20 -0.85
CA GLY A 301 -31.90 -26.50 0.40
C GLY A 301 -31.38 -25.75 1.62
N LEU A 302 -30.43 -24.81 1.44
CA LEU A 302 -29.87 -23.99 2.52
C LEU A 302 -30.76 -22.79 2.78
N GLU A 303 -30.94 -22.42 4.06
CA GLU A 303 -31.46 -21.10 4.42
C GLU A 303 -30.37 -20.05 4.20
N ILE A 304 -30.56 -19.12 3.25
CA ILE A 304 -29.56 -18.11 2.91
C ILE A 304 -29.92 -16.78 3.58
N SER A 305 -29.12 -16.38 4.57
CA SER A 305 -29.18 -15.06 5.20
C SER A 305 -28.20 -14.10 4.54
N VAL A 306 -28.64 -12.88 4.24
CA VAL A 306 -27.81 -11.82 3.67
C VAL A 306 -27.81 -10.63 4.60
N CYS A 307 -26.61 -10.13 4.92
CA CYS A 307 -26.42 -8.89 5.66
C CYS A 307 -25.60 -7.91 4.82
N HIS A 308 -26.17 -6.74 4.53
CA HIS A 308 -25.46 -5.72 3.78
C HIS A 308 -24.69 -4.73 4.67
N PHE A 309 -23.50 -4.36 4.24
CA PHE A 309 -22.76 -3.26 4.85
C PHE A 309 -23.39 -1.90 4.49
N PRO A 310 -23.37 -0.89 5.40
CA PRO A 310 -23.91 0.43 5.11
C PRO A 310 -23.29 1.08 3.86
N PRO A 311 -24.01 1.96 3.15
CA PRO A 311 -23.45 2.68 2.00
C PRO A 311 -22.14 3.41 2.34
N GLY A 312 -21.18 3.36 1.44
CA GLY A 312 -19.86 3.98 1.63
C GLY A 312 -18.87 3.15 2.45
N THR A 313 -19.26 2.01 3.02
CA THR A 313 -18.39 1.20 3.90
C THR A 313 -17.71 0.01 3.22
N SER A 314 -17.61 -0.01 1.88
CA SER A 314 -17.04 -1.13 1.11
C SER A 314 -15.64 -1.56 1.57
N LYS A 315 -14.85 -0.61 2.07
CA LYS A 315 -13.53 -0.88 2.65
C LYS A 315 -13.58 -1.87 3.83
N TRP A 316 -14.67 -1.89 4.58
CA TRP A 316 -14.80 -2.72 5.78
C TRP A 316 -15.22 -4.16 5.47
N ASN A 317 -15.58 -4.44 4.21
CA ASN A 317 -15.85 -5.79 3.76
C ASN A 317 -14.57 -6.64 3.82
N LYS A 318 -14.62 -7.80 4.47
CA LYS A 318 -13.42 -8.61 4.76
C LYS A 318 -12.71 -9.07 3.50
N ILE A 319 -13.45 -9.34 2.42
CA ILE A 319 -12.92 -9.77 1.13
C ILE A 319 -11.93 -8.76 0.52
N GLU A 320 -12.17 -7.45 0.66
CA GLU A 320 -11.30 -6.41 0.11
C GLU A 320 -9.88 -6.51 0.70
N HIS A 321 -9.80 -6.67 2.01
CA HIS A 321 -8.53 -6.74 2.72
C HIS A 321 -7.88 -8.12 2.72
N ARG A 322 -8.68 -9.19 2.73
CA ARG A 322 -8.17 -10.57 2.86
C ARG A 322 -7.90 -11.23 1.52
N LEU A 323 -8.77 -11.02 0.52
CA LEU A 323 -8.65 -11.65 -0.79
C LEU A 323 -8.10 -10.68 -1.83
N PHE A 324 -8.80 -9.57 -2.08
CA PHE A 324 -8.45 -8.68 -3.19
C PHE A 324 -7.14 -7.92 -3.01
N SER A 325 -6.79 -7.54 -1.79
CA SER A 325 -5.48 -6.98 -1.47
C SER A 325 -4.34 -7.94 -1.86
N GLN A 326 -4.49 -9.23 -1.55
CA GLN A 326 -3.46 -10.24 -1.82
C GLN A 326 -3.35 -10.53 -3.31
N ILE A 327 -4.49 -10.65 -4.01
CA ILE A 327 -4.53 -10.75 -5.48
C ILE A 327 -3.84 -9.53 -6.10
N THR A 328 -4.10 -8.34 -5.55
CA THR A 328 -3.50 -7.09 -6.05
C THR A 328 -1.97 -7.07 -5.88
N LEU A 329 -1.48 -7.67 -4.80
CA LEU A 329 -0.04 -7.82 -4.58
C LEU A 329 0.58 -8.84 -5.54
N ASN A 330 -0.13 -9.91 -5.89
CA ASN A 330 0.43 -11.02 -6.68
C ASN A 330 0.57 -10.69 -8.18
N TRP A 331 -0.32 -9.88 -8.74
CA TRP A 331 -0.26 -9.48 -10.15
C TRP A 331 0.48 -8.16 -10.41
N ARG A 332 1.05 -7.53 -9.36
CA ARG A 332 1.63 -6.18 -9.47
C ARG A 332 2.77 -6.16 -10.48
N GLY A 333 2.70 -5.27 -11.46
CA GLY A 333 3.74 -5.14 -12.50
C GLY A 333 3.80 -6.29 -13.53
N LYS A 334 2.89 -7.27 -13.48
CA LYS A 334 2.74 -8.30 -14.52
C LYS A 334 1.61 -7.92 -15.48
N PRO A 335 1.81 -7.98 -16.81
CA PRO A 335 0.71 -7.81 -17.75
C PRO A 335 -0.25 -9.01 -17.69
N LEU A 336 -1.55 -8.73 -17.78
CA LEU A 336 -2.59 -9.76 -17.83
C LEU A 336 -2.82 -10.15 -19.30
N THR A 337 -1.88 -10.91 -19.87
CA THR A 337 -1.84 -11.18 -21.32
C THR A 337 -2.94 -12.11 -21.82
N SER A 338 -3.46 -12.99 -20.97
CA SER A 338 -4.55 -13.91 -21.30
C SER A 338 -5.44 -14.21 -20.09
N TYR A 339 -6.62 -14.80 -20.34
CA TYR A 339 -7.50 -15.27 -19.27
C TYR A 339 -6.82 -16.31 -18.37
N GLU A 340 -6.04 -17.21 -18.95
CA GLU A 340 -5.28 -18.22 -18.20
C GLU A 340 -4.25 -17.58 -17.28
N VAL A 341 -3.56 -16.52 -17.74
CA VAL A 341 -2.62 -15.78 -16.88
C VAL A 341 -3.36 -15.14 -15.71
N VAL A 342 -4.55 -14.59 -15.91
CA VAL A 342 -5.37 -14.06 -14.81
C VAL A 342 -5.75 -15.16 -13.82
N VAL A 343 -6.29 -16.28 -14.31
CA VAL A 343 -6.70 -17.40 -13.46
C VAL A 343 -5.52 -17.96 -12.67
N ASN A 344 -4.37 -18.16 -13.33
CA ASN A 344 -3.16 -18.67 -12.70
C ASN A 344 -2.59 -17.70 -11.67
N LEU A 345 -2.59 -16.39 -11.94
CA LEU A 345 -2.12 -15.39 -10.98
C LEU A 345 -3.06 -15.28 -9.76
N ILE A 346 -4.37 -15.40 -9.96
CA ILE A 346 -5.32 -15.40 -8.85
C ILE A 346 -5.16 -16.67 -8.03
N ALA A 347 -5.14 -17.84 -8.67
CA ALA A 347 -4.99 -19.14 -8.00
C ALA A 347 -3.64 -19.29 -7.27
N ALA A 348 -2.57 -18.66 -7.79
CA ALA A 348 -1.27 -18.64 -7.13
C ALA A 348 -1.21 -17.71 -5.89
N THR A 349 -2.29 -16.99 -5.58
CA THR A 349 -2.34 -16.09 -4.42
C THR A 349 -2.39 -16.91 -3.14
N THR A 350 -1.28 -16.93 -2.40
CA THR A 350 -1.19 -17.56 -1.08
C THR A 350 -0.62 -16.57 -0.07
N THR A 351 -0.94 -16.75 1.21
CA THR A 351 -0.38 -15.92 2.28
C THR A 351 0.27 -16.77 3.35
N SER A 352 1.20 -16.19 4.11
CA SER A 352 1.81 -16.84 5.28
C SER A 352 0.80 -17.25 6.36
N LYS A 353 -0.43 -16.72 6.30
CA LYS A 353 -1.55 -17.07 7.18
C LYS A 353 -2.42 -18.22 6.63
N GLY A 354 -1.99 -18.87 5.55
CA GLY A 354 -2.67 -20.05 4.99
C GLY A 354 -3.87 -19.73 4.10
N LEU A 355 -3.96 -18.53 3.52
CA LEU A 355 -5.00 -18.24 2.52
C LEU A 355 -4.76 -19.11 1.27
N GLU A 356 -5.73 -19.95 0.93
CA GLU A 356 -5.78 -20.66 -0.35
C GLU A 356 -6.84 -20.02 -1.24
N VAL A 357 -6.49 -19.71 -2.49
CA VAL A 357 -7.42 -19.12 -3.45
C VAL A 357 -7.60 -20.06 -4.63
N LYS A 358 -8.84 -20.45 -4.91
CA LYS A 358 -9.21 -21.16 -6.14
C LYS A 358 -9.88 -20.20 -7.10
N CYS A 359 -9.59 -20.37 -8.39
CA CYS A 359 -10.07 -19.48 -9.43
C CYS A 359 -10.55 -20.29 -10.63
N MET A 360 -11.64 -19.87 -11.25
CA MET A 360 -12.16 -20.49 -12.46
C MET A 360 -12.69 -19.44 -13.43
N LEU A 361 -12.54 -19.71 -14.73
CA LEU A 361 -13.11 -18.87 -15.79
C LEU A 361 -14.60 -19.18 -15.95
N ASP A 362 -15.42 -18.13 -16.09
CA ASP A 362 -16.82 -18.23 -16.44
C ASP A 362 -17.08 -17.74 -17.85
N THR A 363 -17.45 -18.66 -18.73
CA THR A 363 -17.80 -18.40 -20.13
C THR A 363 -19.31 -18.25 -20.35
N ASN A 364 -20.11 -18.28 -19.28
CA ASN A 364 -21.55 -18.11 -19.37
C ASN A 364 -21.92 -16.68 -19.82
N LYS A 365 -23.11 -16.55 -20.42
CA LYS A 365 -23.66 -15.27 -20.86
C LYS A 365 -24.70 -14.76 -19.85
N TYR A 366 -24.58 -13.49 -19.49
CA TYR A 366 -25.40 -12.77 -18.53
C TYR A 366 -25.98 -11.50 -19.17
N PRO A 367 -27.17 -11.60 -19.79
CA PRO A 367 -27.78 -10.44 -20.43
C PRO A 367 -28.12 -9.35 -19.40
N THR A 368 -27.91 -8.10 -19.81
CA THR A 368 -28.26 -6.93 -19.00
C THR A 368 -29.72 -6.51 -19.22
N GLY A 369 -30.29 -5.78 -18.26
CA GLY A 369 -31.63 -5.20 -18.41
C GLY A 369 -32.79 -6.16 -18.14
N ILE A 370 -32.55 -7.30 -17.49
CA ILE A 370 -33.60 -8.20 -17.02
C ILE A 370 -34.50 -7.44 -16.03
N LYS A 371 -35.75 -7.21 -16.42
CA LYS A 371 -36.75 -6.58 -15.56
C LYS A 371 -37.50 -7.65 -14.79
N ILE A 372 -37.47 -7.55 -13.47
CA ILE A 372 -38.28 -8.37 -12.58
C ILE A 372 -39.48 -7.56 -12.10
N GLU A 373 -40.66 -8.12 -12.32
CA GLU A 373 -41.92 -7.54 -11.90
C GLU A 373 -42.04 -7.57 -10.38
N LYS A 374 -42.81 -6.63 -9.81
CA LYS A 374 -42.99 -6.57 -8.34
C LYS A 374 -43.63 -7.86 -7.79
N LYS A 375 -44.58 -8.45 -8.52
CA LYS A 375 -45.26 -9.70 -8.13
C LYS A 375 -44.28 -10.86 -7.90
N GLN A 376 -43.29 -11.01 -8.77
CA GLN A 376 -42.25 -12.04 -8.65
C GLN A 376 -41.36 -11.85 -7.42
N VAL A 377 -41.27 -10.63 -6.88
CA VAL A 377 -40.52 -10.35 -5.64
C VAL A 377 -41.39 -10.60 -4.41
N GLU A 378 -42.66 -10.25 -4.47
CA GLU A 378 -43.65 -10.53 -3.41
C GLU A 378 -43.89 -12.02 -3.20
N GLU A 379 -43.74 -12.82 -4.26
CA GLU A 379 -43.78 -14.28 -4.18
C GLU A 379 -42.53 -14.89 -3.53
N LEU A 380 -41.44 -14.15 -3.31
CA LEU A 380 -40.22 -14.69 -2.71
C LEU A 380 -40.43 -14.98 -1.21
N GLY A 381 -39.82 -16.07 -0.71
CA GLY A 381 -39.88 -16.47 0.69
C GLY A 381 -38.94 -15.66 1.58
N ILE A 382 -38.98 -14.33 1.44
CA ILE A 382 -38.08 -13.41 2.15
C ILE A 382 -38.63 -13.15 3.55
N ILE A 383 -37.79 -13.41 4.54
CA ILE A 383 -38.00 -13.00 5.92
C ILE A 383 -37.05 -11.85 6.20
N HIS A 384 -37.61 -10.67 6.45
CA HIS A 384 -36.84 -9.49 6.83
C HIS A 384 -36.53 -9.52 8.33
N ASP A 385 -35.30 -9.19 8.71
CA ASP A 385 -34.93 -9.05 10.11
C ASP A 385 -35.59 -7.78 10.71
N GLU A 386 -35.87 -7.80 12.01
CA GLU A 386 -36.42 -6.63 12.73
C GLU A 386 -35.49 -5.42 12.69
N PHE A 387 -34.18 -5.67 12.64
CA PHE A 387 -33.14 -4.65 12.56
C PHE A 387 -32.70 -4.45 11.10
N HIS A 388 -33.01 -3.28 10.53
CA HIS A 388 -32.70 -2.92 9.13
C HIS A 388 -33.07 -4.03 8.14
N GLY A 389 -34.34 -4.45 8.10
CA GLY A 389 -34.83 -5.51 7.21
C GLY A 389 -34.54 -5.25 5.72
N GLU A 390 -34.36 -3.99 5.31
CA GLU A 390 -33.90 -3.61 3.98
C GLU A 390 -32.46 -4.08 3.67
N TRP A 391 -31.61 -4.25 4.68
CA TRP A 391 -30.23 -4.69 4.59
C TRP A 391 -30.01 -6.11 5.09
N ASN A 392 -30.88 -6.60 5.97
CA ASN A 392 -30.77 -7.89 6.63
C ASN A 392 -32.01 -8.73 6.32
N TYR A 393 -31.84 -9.80 5.56
CA TYR A 393 -32.96 -10.66 5.15
C TYR A 393 -32.51 -12.09 4.93
N THR A 394 -33.44 -13.03 5.10
CA THR A 394 -33.21 -14.47 4.98
C THR A 394 -34.20 -15.07 3.98
N PHE A 395 -33.70 -15.92 3.09
CA PHE A 395 -34.52 -16.75 2.22
C PHE A 395 -34.65 -18.14 2.82
N LYS A 396 -35.88 -18.66 2.83
CA LYS A 396 -36.15 -20.07 3.13
C LYS A 396 -36.40 -20.85 1.84
N PRO A 397 -35.98 -22.13 1.78
CA PRO A 397 -36.34 -23.00 0.67
C PRO A 397 -37.85 -23.14 0.58
N LYS A 398 -38.42 -22.99 -0.63
CA LYS A 398 -39.86 -23.17 -0.86
C LYS A 398 -40.27 -24.63 -0.97
N ASN A 399 -39.33 -25.49 -1.35
CA ASN A 399 -39.53 -26.93 -1.47
C ASN A 399 -38.83 -27.61 -0.29
N MET A 400 -39.57 -27.86 0.79
CA MET A 400 -39.20 -28.85 1.80
C MET A 400 -40.06 -30.08 1.66
#